data_AF-D2QWA2-F1
#
_entry.id   AF-D2QWA2-F1
#
_cell.length_a   1.000
_cell.length_b   1.000
_cell.length_c   1.000
_cell.angle_alpha   90.00
_cell.angle_beta   90.00
_cell.angle_gamma   90.00
#
_symmetry.space_group_name_H-M   'P 1'
#
loop_
_entity.id
_entity.type
_entity.pdbx_description
1 polymer ?
#
loop_
_entity_poly.entity_id
_entity_poly.type
_entity_poly.pdbx_seq_one_letter_code
_entity_poly.pdbx_strand_id
1 'polypeptide(L)'
;MHALFLLKNSRANDEELRFTLRSVALNWPWITKVWIFGDRPHFMADCPERIEHVPHEYIARVSGFRTPVRNMFLMTYLASLLPELSAEFMLCTDDTAILHPMSLEDASIVRYIEDLKEVKSRGTGLWKDALWRTHDTLKRLGYPSLNFEAHVPSVFSKKQVIEAYFDLRDFVSEDRFYGLLVKTAVYSHTMKNRKFPIVRLKDEQSVAGFHHRPASYEAIELASRGKKFLNFDDDAFDQAMVQYLTTRFPEPSCFENPLAPPPAISPRQESFEGIATSPWTGAFPRRIVVACRNFPALPILLKQLKLLPAESLLHCVGLPQTVAAELDGSRVKISNDLATVIEATKTSSIAIAWDCKPMEERAIQMKVPLLSLNDATFTLGGSGDTTPGTRREFASVSSPAMIIDRLRHLWEGI
;
A
#
# COMPACT_ATOMS: atom_id res chain seq x y z
N MET A 1 -9.97 1.18 -22.10
CA MET A 1 -9.52 1.76 -20.81
C MET A 1 -9.04 0.61 -19.92
N HIS A 2 -7.97 0.78 -19.14
CA HIS A 2 -7.56 -0.22 -18.15
C HIS A 2 -8.13 0.09 -16.76
N ALA A 3 -8.40 -0.94 -15.96
CA ALA A 3 -8.68 -0.79 -14.54
C ALA A 3 -7.50 -1.28 -13.70
N LEU A 4 -7.14 -0.53 -12.67
CA LEU A 4 -6.06 -0.81 -11.72
C LEU A 4 -6.67 -1.14 -10.37
N PHE A 5 -6.39 -2.34 -9.86
CA PHE A 5 -6.72 -2.79 -8.52
C PHE A 5 -5.42 -2.94 -7.73
N LEU A 6 -5.37 -2.27 -6.59
CA LEU A 6 -4.26 -2.38 -5.65
C LEU A 6 -4.76 -3.23 -4.48
N LEU A 7 -4.41 -4.51 -4.49
CA LEU A 7 -4.94 -5.45 -3.50
C LEU A 7 -4.23 -5.29 -2.17
N LYS A 8 -5.07 -5.28 -1.14
CA LYS A 8 -4.71 -5.47 0.27
C LYS A 8 -4.98 -6.94 0.61
N ASN A 9 -4.32 -7.48 1.63
CA ASN A 9 -4.69 -8.79 2.16
C ASN A 9 -6.19 -8.80 2.49
N SER A 10 -6.96 -9.57 1.72
CA SER A 10 -8.40 -9.73 1.92
C SER A 10 -8.68 -10.58 3.15
N ARG A 11 -9.71 -10.22 3.92
CA ARG A 11 -10.25 -11.05 5.01
C ARG A 11 -11.24 -12.11 4.53
N ALA A 12 -11.70 -12.01 3.30
CA ALA A 12 -12.68 -12.90 2.69
C ALA A 12 -12.13 -13.59 1.43
N ASN A 13 -10.81 -13.84 1.39
CA ASN A 13 -10.12 -14.57 0.32
C ASN A 13 -10.43 -14.03 -1.10
N ASP A 14 -10.45 -12.70 -1.21
CA ASP A 14 -10.68 -11.93 -2.42
C ASP A 14 -12.09 -12.09 -3.03
N GLU A 15 -13.07 -12.61 -2.29
CA GLU A 15 -14.46 -12.73 -2.78
C GLU A 15 -15.07 -11.35 -3.09
N GLU A 16 -14.75 -10.32 -2.31
CA GLU A 16 -15.14 -8.94 -2.58
C GLU A 16 -14.64 -8.48 -3.97
N LEU A 17 -13.37 -8.77 -4.28
CA LEU A 17 -12.78 -8.47 -5.57
C LEU A 17 -13.45 -9.25 -6.68
N ARG A 18 -13.79 -10.53 -6.45
CA ARG A 18 -14.50 -11.35 -7.44
C ARG A 18 -15.81 -10.69 -7.84
N PHE A 19 -16.65 -10.30 -6.88
CA PHE A 19 -17.91 -9.61 -7.18
C PHE A 19 -17.69 -8.24 -7.81
N THR A 20 -16.67 -7.50 -7.36
CA THR A 20 -16.29 -6.24 -7.99
C THR A 20 -15.95 -6.45 -9.47
N LEU A 21 -15.13 -7.44 -9.82
CA LEU A 21 -14.74 -7.76 -11.20
C LEU A 21 -15.93 -8.21 -12.05
N ARG A 22 -16.88 -8.98 -11.50
CA ARG A 22 -18.15 -9.30 -12.17
C ARG A 22 -18.96 -8.05 -12.48
N SER A 23 -19.09 -7.16 -11.51
CA SER A 23 -19.81 -5.91 -11.68
C SER A 23 -19.16 -5.01 -12.74
N VAL A 24 -17.82 -4.96 -12.79
CA VAL A 24 -17.05 -4.24 -13.81
C VAL A 24 -17.27 -4.85 -15.19
N ALA A 25 -17.13 -6.16 -15.34
CA ALA A 25 -17.31 -6.83 -16.63
C ALA A 25 -18.73 -6.64 -17.18
N LEU A 26 -19.74 -6.69 -16.32
CA LEU A 26 -21.14 -6.54 -16.69
C LEU A 26 -21.50 -5.09 -17.08
N ASN A 27 -21.04 -4.12 -16.30
CA ASN A 27 -21.54 -2.74 -16.41
C ASN A 27 -20.60 -1.79 -17.15
N TRP A 28 -19.30 -2.12 -17.25
CA TRP A 28 -18.27 -1.31 -17.90
C TRP A 28 -17.56 -2.09 -19.01
N PRO A 29 -18.26 -2.41 -20.12
CA PRO A 29 -17.67 -3.19 -21.22
C PRO A 29 -16.49 -2.50 -21.93
N TRP A 30 -16.27 -1.21 -21.68
CA TRP A 30 -15.13 -0.43 -22.17
C TRP A 30 -13.84 -0.60 -21.34
N ILE A 31 -13.90 -1.31 -20.21
CA ILE A 31 -12.71 -1.83 -19.52
C ILE A 31 -12.20 -3.05 -20.30
N THR A 32 -11.04 -2.89 -20.91
CA THR A 32 -10.45 -3.91 -21.79
C THR A 32 -9.44 -4.80 -21.09
N LYS A 33 -8.80 -4.29 -20.03
CA LYS A 33 -7.77 -5.01 -19.26
C LYS A 33 -7.81 -4.59 -17.79
N VAL A 34 -7.64 -5.54 -16.88
CA VAL A 34 -7.49 -5.31 -15.44
C VAL A 34 -6.04 -5.55 -15.04
N TRP A 35 -5.55 -4.70 -14.15
CA TRP A 35 -4.22 -4.78 -13.55
C TRP A 35 -4.39 -5.06 -12.07
N ILE A 36 -3.88 -6.19 -11.61
CA ILE A 36 -3.95 -6.62 -10.22
C ILE A 36 -2.57 -6.46 -9.62
N PHE A 37 -2.42 -5.54 -8.66
CA PHE A 37 -1.17 -5.34 -7.93
C PHE A 37 -1.28 -5.99 -6.56
N GLY A 38 -0.22 -6.69 -6.14
CA GLY A 38 -0.16 -7.38 -4.86
C GLY A 38 -0.23 -8.89 -5.02
N ASP A 39 -0.96 -9.57 -4.14
CA ASP A 39 -1.17 -11.01 -4.24
C ASP A 39 -2.11 -11.35 -5.40
N ARG A 40 -1.98 -12.56 -5.98
CA ARG A 40 -2.85 -13.00 -7.08
C ARG A 40 -4.02 -13.80 -6.51
N PRO A 41 -5.28 -13.36 -6.70
CA PRO A 41 -6.43 -14.13 -6.28
C PRO A 41 -6.49 -15.48 -7.01
N HIS A 42 -6.80 -16.55 -6.27
CA HIS A 42 -6.82 -17.93 -6.78
C HIS A 42 -7.83 -18.16 -7.91
N PHE A 43 -8.90 -17.38 -7.97
CA PHE A 43 -9.95 -17.52 -8.97
C PHE A 43 -9.62 -16.85 -10.31
N MET A 44 -8.55 -16.05 -10.39
CA MET A 44 -8.25 -15.26 -11.57
C MET A 44 -7.92 -16.15 -12.77
N ALA A 45 -8.57 -15.87 -13.91
CA ALA A 45 -8.28 -16.53 -15.17
C ALA A 45 -6.83 -16.31 -15.63
N ASP A 46 -6.27 -17.30 -16.32
CA ASP A 46 -4.99 -17.16 -17.01
C ASP A 46 -5.21 -16.58 -18.40
N CYS A 47 -5.39 -15.25 -18.46
CA CYS A 47 -5.68 -14.52 -19.70
C CYS A 47 -4.87 -13.21 -19.75
N PRO A 48 -3.61 -13.24 -20.20
CA PRO A 48 -2.72 -12.06 -20.18
C PRO A 48 -3.21 -10.89 -21.05
N GLU A 49 -4.04 -11.17 -22.05
CA GLU A 49 -4.69 -10.15 -22.89
C GLU A 49 -5.69 -9.30 -22.10
N ARG A 50 -6.29 -9.85 -21.04
CA ARG A 50 -7.33 -9.19 -20.23
C ARG A 50 -6.91 -8.92 -18.78
N ILE A 51 -5.89 -9.61 -18.29
CA ILE A 51 -5.43 -9.54 -16.91
C ILE A 51 -3.91 -9.39 -16.90
N GLU A 52 -3.41 -8.35 -16.24
CA GLU A 52 -2.03 -8.30 -15.80
C GLU A 52 -1.96 -8.49 -14.29
N HIS A 53 -1.02 -9.28 -13.80
CA HIS A 53 -0.71 -9.38 -12.37
C HIS A 53 0.69 -8.84 -12.10
N VAL A 54 0.81 -7.94 -11.12
CA VAL A 54 2.05 -7.32 -10.69
C VAL A 54 2.30 -7.68 -9.22
N PRO A 55 3.18 -8.68 -8.94
CA PRO A 55 3.48 -9.10 -7.58
C PRO A 55 4.08 -7.99 -6.70
N HIS A 56 3.78 -8.00 -5.40
CA HIS A 56 4.40 -7.07 -4.43
C HIS A 56 5.93 -7.09 -4.47
N GLU A 57 6.54 -8.25 -4.70
CA GLU A 57 8.00 -8.38 -4.75
C GLU A 57 8.63 -7.61 -5.92
N TYR A 58 7.92 -7.44 -7.04
CA TYR A 58 8.45 -6.69 -8.18
C TYR A 58 8.53 -5.20 -7.84
N ILE A 59 7.49 -4.68 -7.20
CA ILE A 59 7.40 -3.29 -6.74
C ILE A 59 8.53 -2.99 -5.74
N ALA A 60 8.70 -3.88 -4.76
CA ALA A 60 9.72 -3.74 -3.73
C ALA A 60 11.15 -3.74 -4.31
N ARG A 61 11.46 -4.66 -5.24
CA ARG A 61 12.81 -4.79 -5.82
C ARG A 61 13.21 -3.57 -6.65
N VAL A 62 12.28 -2.99 -7.42
CA VAL A 62 12.58 -1.85 -8.31
C VAL A 62 13.03 -0.63 -7.51
N SER A 63 12.46 -0.41 -6.32
CA SER A 63 12.61 0.84 -5.58
C SER A 63 13.20 0.67 -4.18
N GLY A 64 13.62 -0.54 -3.81
CA GLY A 64 14.23 -0.83 -2.50
C GLY A 64 13.26 -0.75 -1.32
N PHE A 65 11.96 -0.88 -1.55
CA PHE A 65 10.95 -0.89 -0.48
C PHE A 65 10.86 -2.26 0.20
N ARG A 66 10.37 -2.30 1.44
CA ARG A 66 10.05 -3.56 2.11
C ARG A 66 8.68 -4.04 1.65
N THR A 67 8.55 -5.35 1.46
CA THR A 67 7.25 -5.98 1.23
C THR A 67 6.53 -6.20 2.57
N PRO A 68 5.18 -6.10 2.59
CA PRO A 68 4.33 -5.61 1.51
C PRO A 68 4.33 -4.08 1.43
N VAL A 69 4.35 -3.54 0.20
CA VAL A 69 4.16 -2.09 -0.04
C VAL A 69 2.66 -1.81 0.09
N ARG A 70 2.25 -0.98 1.05
CA ARG A 70 0.84 -0.69 1.37
C ARG A 70 0.44 0.77 1.12
N ASN A 71 1.39 1.67 0.84
CA ASN A 71 1.09 3.04 0.44
C ASN A 71 0.45 3.06 -0.97
N MET A 72 -0.84 3.37 -1.00
CA MET A 72 -1.64 3.40 -2.23
C MET A 72 -1.19 4.48 -3.21
N PHE A 73 -0.71 5.63 -2.73
CA PHE A 73 -0.23 6.69 -3.62
C PHE A 73 1.08 6.27 -4.29
N LEU A 74 2.02 5.73 -3.52
CA LEU A 74 3.25 5.15 -4.03
C LEU A 74 2.97 4.01 -5.04
N MET A 75 2.08 3.08 -4.72
CA MET A 75 1.72 1.99 -5.64
C MET A 75 1.08 2.51 -6.93
N THR A 76 0.20 3.53 -6.84
CA THR A 76 -0.41 4.14 -8.03
C THR A 76 0.63 4.87 -8.88
N TYR A 77 1.62 5.53 -8.24
CA TYR A 77 2.75 6.14 -8.91
C TYR A 77 3.59 5.09 -9.65
N LEU A 78 3.99 4.01 -8.98
CA LEU A 78 4.78 2.94 -9.59
C LEU A 78 4.02 2.25 -10.73
N ALA A 79 2.71 2.02 -10.57
CA ALA A 79 1.86 1.53 -11.65
C ALA A 79 1.85 2.48 -12.86
N SER A 80 1.84 3.79 -12.60
CA SER A 80 1.86 4.81 -13.65
C SER A 80 3.17 4.85 -14.45
N LEU A 81 4.24 4.25 -13.95
CA LEU A 81 5.51 4.10 -14.67
C LEU A 81 5.51 2.91 -15.64
N LEU A 82 4.56 1.97 -15.54
CA LEU A 82 4.50 0.81 -16.41
C LEU A 82 4.11 1.22 -17.83
N PRO A 83 4.89 0.92 -18.87
CA PRO A 83 4.60 1.38 -20.22
C PRO A 83 3.29 0.83 -20.78
N GLU A 84 2.94 -0.41 -20.43
CA GLU A 84 1.78 -1.13 -20.96
C GLU A 84 0.45 -0.77 -20.26
N LEU A 85 0.48 -0.13 -19.09
CA LEU A 85 -0.73 0.44 -18.50
C LEU A 85 -1.24 1.56 -19.42
N SER A 86 -2.55 1.72 -19.59
CA SER A 86 -3.07 2.78 -20.46
C SER A 86 -2.74 4.18 -19.91
N ALA A 87 -2.58 5.17 -20.79
CA ALA A 87 -2.21 6.53 -20.41
C ALA A 87 -3.21 7.16 -19.41
N GLU A 88 -4.48 6.80 -19.57
CA GLU A 88 -5.53 7.00 -18.57
C GLU A 88 -6.00 5.63 -18.08
N PHE A 89 -6.29 5.51 -16.80
CA PHE A 89 -6.75 4.27 -16.19
C PHE A 89 -7.74 4.56 -15.06
N MET A 90 -8.56 3.57 -14.74
CA MET A 90 -9.50 3.60 -13.62
C MET A 90 -8.82 3.02 -12.39
N LEU A 91 -8.60 3.81 -11.33
CA LEU A 91 -8.26 3.26 -10.03
C LEU A 91 -9.53 2.73 -9.37
N CYS A 92 -9.59 1.40 -9.18
CA CYS A 92 -10.66 0.69 -8.52
C CYS A 92 -10.23 0.19 -7.14
N THR A 93 -11.21 -0.11 -6.30
CA THR A 93 -11.04 -0.83 -5.04
C THR A 93 -11.76 -2.17 -5.12
N ASP A 94 -11.34 -3.14 -4.32
CA ASP A 94 -11.91 -4.48 -4.21
C ASP A 94 -13.29 -4.51 -3.54
N ASP A 95 -13.66 -3.42 -2.87
CA ASP A 95 -14.82 -3.27 -2.02
C ASP A 95 -15.93 -2.38 -2.62
N THR A 96 -16.01 -2.31 -3.95
CA THR A 96 -17.01 -1.50 -4.67
C THR A 96 -17.62 -2.23 -5.86
N ALA A 97 -18.92 -2.50 -5.80
CA ALA A 97 -19.70 -3.05 -6.90
C ALA A 97 -20.36 -1.96 -7.76
N ILE A 98 -20.30 -2.12 -9.08
CA ILE A 98 -20.98 -1.29 -10.08
C ILE A 98 -22.40 -1.83 -10.29
N LEU A 99 -23.41 -1.03 -9.97
CA LEU A 99 -24.81 -1.51 -9.93
C LEU A 99 -25.56 -1.37 -11.27
N HIS A 100 -25.09 -0.48 -12.14
CA HIS A 100 -25.72 -0.18 -13.44
C HIS A 100 -24.69 0.09 -14.54
N PRO A 101 -25.03 -0.20 -15.82
CA PRO A 101 -24.20 0.18 -16.95
C PRO A 101 -24.01 1.69 -17.00
N MET A 102 -22.78 2.12 -17.28
CA MET A 102 -22.43 3.54 -17.42
C MET A 102 -21.47 3.74 -18.58
N SER A 103 -21.58 4.90 -19.24
CA SER A 103 -20.58 5.30 -20.21
C SER A 103 -19.25 5.65 -19.53
N LEU A 104 -18.18 5.74 -20.31
CA LEU A 104 -16.89 6.18 -19.79
C LEU A 104 -16.97 7.62 -19.25
N GLU A 105 -17.74 8.49 -19.90
CA GLU A 105 -17.93 9.88 -19.49
C GLU A 105 -18.58 9.97 -18.10
N ASP A 106 -19.66 9.21 -17.87
CA ASP A 106 -20.35 9.17 -16.58
C ASP A 106 -19.49 8.58 -15.44
N ALA A 107 -18.71 7.54 -15.77
CA ALA A 107 -17.75 6.95 -14.84
C ALA A 107 -16.58 7.89 -14.52
N SER A 108 -16.22 8.78 -15.45
CA SER A 108 -15.12 9.74 -15.31
C SER A 108 -15.47 10.97 -14.47
N ILE A 109 -16.73 11.17 -14.09
CA ILE A 109 -17.14 12.26 -13.21
C ILE A 109 -16.46 12.10 -11.85
N VAL A 110 -15.64 13.09 -11.47
CA VAL A 110 -14.92 13.07 -10.20
C VAL A 110 -15.87 13.41 -9.06
N ARG A 111 -15.87 12.57 -8.03
CA ARG A 111 -16.76 12.67 -6.87
C ARG A 111 -15.99 13.05 -5.62
N TYR A 112 -16.52 14.01 -4.87
CA TYR A 112 -15.95 14.42 -3.58
C TYR A 112 -17.00 14.33 -2.47
N ILE A 113 -16.56 14.17 -1.23
CA ILE A 113 -17.42 14.03 -0.05
C ILE A 113 -17.74 15.42 0.53
N GLU A 114 -16.70 16.19 0.85
CA GLU A 114 -16.79 17.45 1.59
C GLU A 114 -15.55 18.32 1.38
N ASP A 115 -15.65 19.61 1.72
CA ASP A 115 -14.46 20.47 1.87
C ASP A 115 -13.88 20.29 3.27
N LEU A 116 -12.64 19.81 3.36
CA LEU A 116 -11.97 19.57 4.63
C LEU A 116 -11.70 20.86 5.42
N LYS A 117 -11.77 22.03 4.79
CA LYS A 117 -11.70 23.33 5.48
C LYS A 117 -12.92 23.63 6.34
N GLU A 118 -14.06 23.04 5.99
CA GLU A 118 -15.34 23.29 6.67
C GLU A 118 -15.62 22.25 7.78
N VAL A 119 -14.83 21.18 7.83
CA VAL A 119 -15.00 20.10 8.80
C VAL A 119 -14.55 20.56 10.19
N LYS A 120 -15.49 20.54 11.14
CA LYS A 120 -15.27 21.04 12.52
C LYS A 120 -14.44 20.10 13.40
N SER A 121 -14.47 18.79 13.12
CA SER A 121 -13.79 17.78 13.92
C SER A 121 -12.98 16.86 13.03
N ARG A 122 -11.72 16.65 13.38
CA ARG A 122 -10.83 15.74 12.66
C ARG A 122 -11.24 14.26 12.80
N GLY A 123 -11.96 13.92 13.87
CA GLY A 123 -12.16 12.51 14.25
C GLY A 123 -10.85 11.84 14.64
N THR A 124 -10.90 10.52 14.79
CA THR A 124 -9.76 9.69 15.22
C THR A 124 -9.64 8.43 14.36
N GLY A 125 -8.46 7.82 14.37
CA GLY A 125 -8.17 6.56 13.67
C GLY A 125 -7.20 6.75 12.49
N LEU A 126 -6.53 5.66 12.12
CA LEU A 126 -5.41 5.68 11.16
C LEU A 126 -5.78 6.29 9.80
N TRP A 127 -6.98 6.01 9.29
CA TRP A 127 -7.46 6.64 8.05
C TRP A 127 -7.71 8.14 8.20
N LYS A 128 -8.29 8.58 9.32
CA LYS A 128 -8.46 10.01 9.62
C LYS A 128 -7.10 10.70 9.72
N ASP A 129 -6.12 10.08 10.36
CA ASP A 129 -4.76 10.62 10.44
C ASP A 129 -4.13 10.81 9.05
N ALA A 130 -4.29 9.82 8.15
CA ALA A 130 -3.85 9.94 6.76
C ALA A 130 -4.60 11.05 5.98
N LEU A 131 -5.91 11.16 6.17
CA LEU A 131 -6.74 12.21 5.56
C LEU A 131 -6.26 13.61 5.99
N TRP A 132 -6.00 13.80 7.28
CA TRP A 132 -5.56 15.08 7.81
C TRP A 132 -4.11 15.41 7.47
N ARG A 133 -3.22 14.41 7.40
CA ARG A 133 -1.87 14.60 6.84
C ARG A 133 -1.93 15.08 5.40
N THR A 134 -2.84 14.50 4.61
CA THR A 134 -3.09 14.90 3.22
C THR A 134 -3.60 16.33 3.16
N HIS A 135 -4.64 16.67 3.91
CA HIS A 135 -5.14 18.04 4.02
C HIS A 135 -4.06 19.05 4.42
N ASP A 136 -3.29 18.77 5.48
CA ASP A 136 -2.29 19.69 6.01
C ASP A 136 -1.14 19.91 5.01
N THR A 137 -0.76 18.86 4.27
CA THR A 137 0.20 18.95 3.16
C THR A 137 -0.33 19.80 2.01
N LEU A 138 -1.56 19.54 1.56
CA LEU A 138 -2.20 20.30 0.48
C LEU A 138 -2.35 21.78 0.84
N LYS A 139 -2.82 22.06 2.07
CA LYS A 139 -2.97 23.43 2.59
C LYS A 139 -1.63 24.16 2.64
N ARG A 140 -0.57 23.52 3.16
CA ARG A 140 0.78 24.09 3.23
C ARG A 140 1.33 24.45 1.85
N LEU A 141 1.01 23.66 0.83
CA LEU A 141 1.47 23.86 -0.55
C LEU A 141 0.47 24.67 -1.42
N GLY A 142 -0.60 25.20 -0.83
CA GLY A 142 -1.58 26.05 -1.49
C GLY A 142 -2.45 25.33 -2.52
N TYR A 143 -2.74 24.04 -2.32
CA TYR A 143 -3.71 23.28 -3.12
C TYR A 143 -5.12 23.34 -2.50
N PRO A 144 -6.19 23.15 -3.30
CA PRO A 144 -7.51 22.83 -2.78
C PRO A 144 -7.48 21.59 -1.89
N SER A 145 -8.46 21.45 -0.99
CA SER A 145 -8.50 20.38 -0.01
C SER A 145 -9.89 19.76 0.11
N LEU A 146 -10.50 19.46 -1.03
CA LEU A 146 -11.73 18.65 -1.06
C LEU A 146 -11.36 17.19 -0.78
N ASN A 147 -12.20 16.49 -0.03
CA ASN A 147 -12.02 15.06 0.23
C ASN A 147 -12.54 14.23 -0.96
N PHE A 148 -11.62 13.62 -1.72
CA PHE A 148 -11.95 12.78 -2.88
C PHE A 148 -11.95 11.27 -2.57
N GLU A 149 -11.86 10.88 -1.30
CA GLU A 149 -11.89 9.47 -0.88
C GLU A 149 -13.32 8.91 -0.84
N ALA A 150 -14.08 9.12 -1.91
CA ALA A 150 -15.50 8.76 -2.03
C ALA A 150 -15.79 7.25 -2.08
N HIS A 151 -14.78 6.38 -1.96
CA HIS A 151 -14.92 4.92 -2.09
C HIS A 151 -15.73 4.51 -3.34
N VAL A 152 -15.43 5.15 -4.46
CA VAL A 152 -15.92 4.82 -5.81
C VAL A 152 -14.73 4.85 -6.78
N PRO A 153 -14.76 4.14 -7.91
CA PRO A 153 -13.64 4.16 -8.85
C PRO A 153 -13.38 5.57 -9.41
N SER A 154 -12.13 5.81 -9.80
CA SER A 154 -11.65 7.16 -10.15
C SER A 154 -10.72 7.11 -11.35
N VAL A 155 -10.98 7.94 -12.36
CA VAL A 155 -10.12 8.03 -13.55
C VAL A 155 -8.93 8.92 -13.27
N PHE A 156 -7.73 8.40 -13.55
CA PHE A 156 -6.50 9.16 -13.55
C PHE A 156 -5.82 9.08 -14.91
N SER A 157 -5.01 10.11 -15.22
CA SER A 157 -3.93 9.93 -16.19
C SER A 157 -2.63 9.69 -15.46
N LYS A 158 -1.73 8.90 -16.07
CA LYS A 158 -0.37 8.68 -15.55
C LYS A 158 0.33 10.00 -15.23
N LYS A 159 0.19 10.98 -16.12
CA LYS A 159 0.73 12.34 -15.95
C LYS A 159 0.25 12.98 -14.65
N GLN A 160 -1.05 12.96 -14.35
CA GLN A 160 -1.60 13.55 -13.12
C GLN A 160 -1.00 12.89 -11.87
N VAL A 161 -0.90 11.56 -11.87
CA VAL A 161 -0.34 10.82 -10.74
C VAL A 161 1.13 11.16 -10.54
N ILE A 162 1.92 11.13 -11.61
CA ILE A 162 3.35 11.40 -11.57
C ILE A 162 3.63 12.83 -11.11
N GLU A 163 2.97 13.83 -11.70
CA GLU A 163 3.14 15.24 -11.33
C GLU A 163 2.73 15.49 -9.87
N ALA A 164 1.59 14.92 -9.43
CA ALA A 164 1.17 15.04 -8.05
C ALA A 164 2.15 14.38 -7.07
N TYR A 165 2.69 13.20 -7.41
CA TYR A 165 3.62 12.48 -6.56
C TYR A 165 4.94 13.27 -6.38
N PHE A 166 5.47 13.84 -7.46
CA PHE A 166 6.68 14.67 -7.43
C PHE A 166 6.47 15.98 -6.64
N ASP A 167 5.37 16.68 -6.87
CA ASP A 167 5.11 17.97 -6.21
C ASP A 167 4.81 17.82 -4.71
N LEU A 168 4.06 16.77 -4.33
CA LEU A 168 3.63 16.55 -2.95
C LEU A 168 4.68 15.82 -2.12
N ARG A 169 5.66 15.17 -2.76
CA ARG A 169 6.82 14.51 -2.13
C ARG A 169 6.45 13.46 -1.08
N ASP A 170 5.51 12.57 -1.39
CA ASP A 170 5.12 11.44 -0.51
C ASP A 170 6.15 10.29 -0.55
N PHE A 171 7.44 10.61 -0.48
CA PHE A 171 8.55 9.65 -0.60
C PHE A 171 8.82 8.87 0.70
N VAL A 172 8.02 9.09 1.75
CA VAL A 172 8.44 8.82 3.13
C VAL A 172 7.83 7.53 3.69
N SER A 173 6.84 6.93 3.03
CA SER A 173 6.09 5.81 3.62
C SER A 173 5.79 4.68 2.64
N GLU A 174 6.22 3.47 2.99
CA GLU A 174 5.71 2.21 2.43
C GLU A 174 4.40 1.75 3.11
N ASP A 175 4.04 2.36 4.24
CA ASP A 175 2.83 2.07 5.00
C ASP A 175 1.62 2.88 4.49
N ARG A 176 0.45 2.22 4.45
CA ARG A 176 -0.83 2.75 3.99
C ARG A 176 -1.27 4.01 4.70
N PHE A 177 -1.13 4.05 6.03
CA PHE A 177 -1.69 5.10 6.87
C PHE A 177 -0.70 6.23 7.15
N TYR A 178 0.57 6.05 6.78
CA TYR A 178 1.60 7.09 6.89
C TYR A 178 1.84 7.86 5.58
N GLY A 179 1.36 7.36 4.44
CA GLY A 179 1.34 8.09 3.16
C GLY A 179 0.22 9.13 3.03
N LEU A 180 0.18 9.82 1.88
CA LEU A 180 -0.94 10.67 1.49
C LEU A 180 -2.05 9.84 0.81
N LEU A 181 -3.29 10.29 0.90
CA LEU A 181 -4.42 9.63 0.25
C LEU A 181 -4.47 10.00 -1.23
N VAL A 182 -4.32 9.01 -2.10
CA VAL A 182 -4.04 9.18 -3.53
C VAL A 182 -5.11 9.99 -4.28
N LYS A 183 -6.41 9.72 -4.06
CA LYS A 183 -7.46 10.42 -4.80
C LYS A 183 -7.49 11.89 -4.43
N THR A 184 -7.41 12.16 -3.14
CA THR A 184 -7.37 13.52 -2.60
C THR A 184 -6.12 14.27 -3.06
N ALA A 185 -4.95 13.64 -2.98
CA ALA A 185 -3.68 14.20 -3.44
C ALA A 185 -3.70 14.55 -4.95
N VAL A 186 -4.04 13.58 -5.80
CA VAL A 186 -3.98 13.72 -7.26
C VAL A 186 -5.03 14.71 -7.77
N TYR A 187 -6.29 14.62 -7.32
CA TYR A 187 -7.32 15.55 -7.79
C TYR A 187 -7.12 16.97 -7.25
N SER A 188 -6.67 17.16 -6.01
CA SER A 188 -6.34 18.50 -5.52
C SER A 188 -5.17 19.13 -6.29
N HIS A 189 -4.14 18.36 -6.61
CA HIS A 189 -3.05 18.80 -7.49
C HIS A 189 -3.61 19.24 -8.85
N THR A 190 -4.40 18.36 -9.45
CA THR A 190 -5.03 18.58 -10.75
C THR A 190 -5.92 19.83 -10.75
N MET A 191 -6.73 20.06 -9.72
CA MET A 191 -7.65 21.20 -9.63
C MET A 191 -6.93 22.55 -9.60
N LYS A 192 -5.73 22.60 -9.03
CA LYS A 192 -4.92 23.82 -9.03
C LYS A 192 -4.49 24.21 -10.44
N ASN A 193 -4.29 23.22 -11.31
CA ASN A 193 -3.70 23.40 -12.63
C ASN A 193 -4.74 23.39 -13.77
N ARG A 194 -5.91 22.79 -13.56
CA ARG A 194 -6.97 22.69 -14.58
C ARG A 194 -8.37 22.59 -13.97
N LYS A 195 -9.37 23.02 -14.75
CA LYS A 195 -10.79 22.81 -14.43
C LYS A 195 -11.27 21.48 -15.00
N PHE A 196 -12.11 20.78 -14.25
CA PHE A 196 -12.79 19.55 -14.66
C PHE A 196 -14.10 19.41 -13.88
N PRO A 197 -15.09 18.66 -14.39
CA PRO A 197 -16.36 18.47 -13.69
C PRO A 197 -16.15 17.69 -12.40
N ILE A 198 -16.68 18.23 -11.30
CA ILE A 198 -16.77 17.56 -10.00
C ILE A 198 -18.21 17.56 -9.52
N VAL A 199 -18.61 16.51 -8.80
CA VAL A 199 -19.91 16.44 -8.13
C VAL A 199 -19.74 16.03 -6.68
N ARG A 200 -20.53 16.63 -5.79
CA ARG A 200 -20.58 16.20 -4.40
C ARG A 200 -21.38 14.90 -4.31
N LEU A 201 -20.81 13.87 -3.70
CA LEU A 201 -21.42 12.54 -3.62
C LEU A 201 -22.82 12.57 -3.00
N LYS A 202 -23.01 13.40 -1.97
CA LYS A 202 -24.29 13.59 -1.29
C LYS A 202 -25.38 14.15 -2.21
N ASP A 203 -25.00 15.03 -3.14
CA ASP A 203 -25.94 15.70 -4.04
C ASP A 203 -26.32 14.79 -5.21
N GLU A 204 -25.39 13.96 -5.68
CA GLU A 204 -25.66 12.95 -6.72
C GLU A 204 -26.51 11.78 -6.19
N GLN A 205 -26.43 11.49 -4.89
CA GLN A 205 -27.08 10.35 -4.24
C GLN A 205 -26.83 9.02 -4.97
N SER A 206 -25.64 8.83 -5.53
CA SER A 206 -25.32 7.72 -6.43
C SER A 206 -24.74 6.48 -5.75
N VAL A 207 -24.53 6.51 -4.43
CA VAL A 207 -23.85 5.45 -3.68
C VAL A 207 -24.73 4.90 -2.56
N ALA A 208 -24.77 3.58 -2.43
CA ALA A 208 -25.15 2.89 -1.21
C ALA A 208 -23.86 2.45 -0.49
N GLY A 209 -23.73 2.76 0.81
CA GLY A 209 -22.54 2.43 1.58
C GLY A 209 -22.84 1.74 2.89
N PHE A 210 -22.08 0.68 3.18
CA PHE A 210 -22.21 -0.15 4.38
C PHE A 210 -20.86 -0.29 5.08
N HIS A 211 -20.74 0.23 6.29
CA HIS A 211 -19.46 0.23 7.02
C HIS A 211 -19.65 -0.15 8.48
N HIS A 212 -18.64 -0.83 9.04
CA HIS A 212 -18.46 -1.18 10.46
C HIS A 212 -19.47 -2.18 11.04
N ARG A 213 -20.47 -2.59 10.28
CA ARG A 213 -21.45 -3.60 10.70
C ARG A 213 -22.16 -4.25 9.51
N PRO A 214 -22.58 -5.52 9.65
CA PRO A 214 -23.48 -6.17 8.72
C PRO A 214 -24.83 -5.47 8.56
N ALA A 215 -25.49 -5.72 7.43
CA ALA A 215 -26.86 -5.29 7.13
C ALA A 215 -27.68 -6.47 6.61
N SER A 216 -29.01 -6.43 6.75
CA SER A 216 -29.86 -7.47 6.16
C SER A 216 -29.90 -7.36 4.64
N TYR A 217 -30.20 -8.47 3.96
CA TYR A 217 -30.37 -8.51 2.51
C TYR A 217 -31.36 -7.43 2.03
N GLU A 218 -32.50 -7.28 2.71
CA GLU A 218 -33.54 -6.32 2.34
C GLU A 218 -33.07 -4.86 2.51
N ALA A 219 -32.26 -4.59 3.53
CA ALA A 219 -31.68 -3.27 3.74
C ALA A 219 -30.66 -2.93 2.65
N ILE A 220 -29.82 -3.91 2.26
CA ILE A 220 -28.86 -3.77 1.17
C ILE A 220 -29.57 -3.53 -0.15
N GLU A 221 -30.59 -4.34 -0.46
CA GLU A 221 -31.38 -4.20 -1.67
C GLU A 221 -32.07 -2.84 -1.73
N LEU A 222 -32.76 -2.44 -0.66
CA LEU A 222 -33.48 -1.17 -0.60
C LEU A 222 -32.54 0.04 -0.79
N ALA A 223 -31.40 0.07 -0.09
CA ALA A 223 -30.45 1.17 -0.18
C ALA A 223 -29.81 1.27 -1.57
N SER A 224 -29.61 0.14 -2.23
CA SER A 224 -28.96 0.05 -3.55
C SER A 224 -29.87 0.39 -4.72
N ARG A 225 -31.20 0.51 -4.51
CA ARG A 225 -32.15 0.84 -5.58
C ARG A 225 -31.84 2.20 -6.21
N GLY A 226 -31.58 2.19 -7.51
CA GLY A 226 -31.28 3.39 -8.31
C GLY A 226 -29.89 4.00 -8.03
N LYS A 227 -29.03 3.32 -7.27
CA LYS A 227 -27.66 3.77 -7.00
C LYS A 227 -26.72 3.26 -8.10
N LYS A 228 -25.70 4.04 -8.43
CA LYS A 228 -24.65 3.67 -9.40
C LYS A 228 -23.62 2.72 -8.78
N PHE A 229 -23.32 2.91 -7.50
CA PHE A 229 -22.29 2.18 -6.79
C PHE A 229 -22.82 1.62 -5.47
N LEU A 230 -22.32 0.45 -5.10
CA LEU A 230 -22.41 -0.11 -3.76
C LEU A 230 -20.99 -0.24 -3.23
N ASN A 231 -20.68 0.39 -2.10
CA ASN A 231 -19.41 0.18 -1.41
C ASN A 231 -19.65 -0.41 -0.02
N PHE A 232 -18.66 -1.14 0.46
CA PHE A 232 -18.71 -1.78 1.77
C PHE A 232 -17.31 -1.86 2.38
N ASP A 233 -17.21 -2.08 3.70
CA ASP A 233 -15.94 -2.46 4.32
C ASP A 233 -15.97 -3.95 4.73
N ASP A 234 -14.82 -4.44 5.21
CA ASP A 234 -14.66 -5.83 5.60
C ASP A 234 -15.67 -6.28 6.68
N ASP A 235 -16.12 -5.37 7.55
CA ASP A 235 -17.07 -5.67 8.62
C ASP A 235 -18.53 -5.75 8.11
N ALA A 236 -18.82 -5.10 6.98
CA ALA A 236 -20.10 -5.17 6.29
C ALA A 236 -20.18 -6.31 5.26
N PHE A 237 -19.05 -6.90 4.85
CA PHE A 237 -19.00 -8.01 3.90
C PHE A 237 -19.31 -9.35 4.58
N ASP A 238 -20.60 -9.59 4.83
CA ASP A 238 -21.12 -10.77 5.50
C ASP A 238 -21.94 -11.68 4.56
N GLN A 239 -22.63 -12.68 5.13
CA GLN A 239 -23.46 -13.61 4.35
C GLN A 239 -24.60 -12.91 3.60
N ALA A 240 -25.21 -11.88 4.17
CA ALA A 240 -26.27 -11.12 3.50
C ALA A 240 -25.72 -10.30 2.33
N MET A 241 -24.55 -9.69 2.48
CA MET A 241 -23.84 -9.00 1.39
C MET A 241 -23.47 -9.98 0.27
N VAL A 242 -22.90 -11.14 0.61
CA VAL A 242 -22.57 -12.19 -0.37
C VAL A 242 -23.83 -12.68 -1.09
N GLN A 243 -24.93 -12.90 -0.37
CA GLN A 243 -26.21 -13.29 -0.97
C GLN A 243 -26.70 -12.22 -1.95
N TYR A 244 -26.67 -10.94 -1.56
CA TYR A 244 -27.06 -9.83 -2.42
C TYR A 244 -26.20 -9.77 -3.70
N LEU A 245 -24.88 -9.83 -3.56
CA LEU A 245 -23.95 -9.77 -4.69
C LEU A 245 -24.06 -11.00 -5.60
N THR A 246 -24.31 -12.19 -5.04
CA THR A 246 -24.55 -13.42 -5.81
C THR A 246 -25.84 -13.32 -6.63
N THR A 247 -26.93 -12.81 -6.04
CA THR A 247 -28.18 -12.56 -6.77
C THR A 247 -27.98 -11.51 -7.87
N ARG A 248 -27.17 -10.48 -7.62
CA ARG A 248 -26.96 -9.39 -8.56
C ARG A 248 -25.99 -9.74 -9.70
N PHE A 249 -24.97 -10.53 -9.40
CA PHE A 249 -23.88 -10.90 -10.31
C PHE A 249 -23.62 -12.43 -10.29
N PRO A 250 -24.60 -13.24 -10.71
CA PRO A 250 -24.53 -14.69 -10.57
C PRO A 250 -23.47 -15.32 -11.47
N GLU A 251 -23.31 -14.78 -12.68
CA GLU A 251 -22.43 -15.35 -13.70
C GLU A 251 -20.96 -14.98 -13.45
N PRO A 252 -20.02 -15.94 -13.62
CA PRO A 252 -18.60 -15.64 -13.65
C PRO A 252 -18.25 -14.63 -14.75
N SER A 253 -17.34 -13.71 -14.44
CA SER A 253 -16.82 -12.74 -15.39
C SER A 253 -15.74 -13.32 -16.30
N CYS A 254 -15.38 -12.58 -17.35
CA CYS A 254 -14.22 -12.90 -18.20
C CYS A 254 -12.86 -12.84 -17.46
N PHE A 255 -12.86 -12.44 -16.20
CA PHE A 255 -11.66 -12.39 -15.35
C PHE A 255 -11.53 -13.61 -14.43
N GLU A 256 -12.53 -14.48 -14.41
CA GLU A 256 -12.59 -15.66 -13.54
C GLU A 256 -12.28 -16.94 -14.31
N ASN A 257 -11.54 -17.85 -13.67
CA ASN A 257 -11.44 -19.23 -14.09
C ASN A 257 -12.69 -19.97 -13.58
N PRO A 258 -13.64 -20.38 -14.45
CA PRO A 258 -14.86 -21.05 -14.02
C PRO A 258 -14.61 -22.43 -13.39
N LEU A 259 -13.41 -22.97 -13.56
CA LEU A 259 -12.96 -24.24 -12.96
C LEU A 259 -12.16 -24.03 -11.67
N ALA A 260 -11.97 -22.79 -11.22
CA ALA A 260 -11.29 -22.55 -9.96
C ALA A 260 -12.09 -23.19 -8.82
N PRO A 261 -11.44 -23.98 -7.94
CA PRO A 261 -12.12 -24.53 -6.78
C PRO A 261 -12.64 -23.38 -5.91
N PRO A 262 -13.80 -23.55 -5.23
CA PRO A 262 -14.25 -22.57 -4.26
C PRO A 262 -13.14 -22.34 -3.23
N PRO A 263 -13.06 -21.12 -2.67
CA PRO A 263 -12.04 -20.81 -1.67
C PRO A 263 -12.06 -21.86 -0.57
N ALA A 264 -10.89 -22.44 -0.25
CA ALA A 264 -10.77 -23.23 0.96
C ALA A 264 -11.12 -22.30 2.13
N ILE A 265 -12.24 -22.56 2.81
CA ILE A 265 -12.64 -21.80 4.00
C ILE A 265 -11.60 -22.12 5.07
N SER A 266 -10.51 -21.35 5.10
CA SER A 266 -9.66 -21.35 6.28
C SER A 266 -10.46 -20.64 7.37
N PRO A 267 -10.73 -21.30 8.52
CA PRO A 267 -11.40 -20.65 9.63
C PRO A 267 -10.66 -19.34 9.93
N ARG A 268 -11.42 -18.24 10.12
CA ARG A 268 -10.91 -16.89 10.43
C ARG A 268 -9.65 -17.02 11.28
N GLN A 269 -8.47 -16.92 10.66
CA GLN A 269 -7.27 -16.69 11.44
C GLN A 269 -7.39 -15.23 11.85
N GLU A 270 -7.77 -15.01 13.11
CA GLU A 270 -7.42 -13.79 13.80
C GLU A 270 -5.89 -13.70 13.77
N SER A 271 -5.32 -13.23 12.67
CA SER A 271 -3.92 -12.86 12.61
C SER A 271 -3.78 -11.60 13.44
N PHE A 272 -3.67 -11.78 14.75
CA PHE A 272 -2.76 -10.95 15.51
C PHE A 272 -1.38 -11.15 14.87
N GLU A 273 -1.03 -10.29 13.91
CA GLU A 273 0.36 -10.05 13.52
C GLU A 273 1.07 -9.37 14.71
N GLY A 274 1.20 -10.11 15.81
CA GLY A 274 2.32 -9.91 16.72
C GLY A 274 3.56 -10.29 15.92
N ILE A 275 4.51 -9.36 15.83
CA ILE A 275 5.88 -9.62 15.39
C ILE A 275 6.28 -10.98 15.97
N ALA A 276 6.61 -11.93 15.10
CA ALA A 276 7.05 -13.25 15.50
C ALA A 276 8.33 -13.11 16.34
N THR A 277 8.19 -12.98 17.65
CA THR A 277 9.29 -13.20 18.57
C THR A 277 9.50 -14.70 18.60
N SER A 278 10.50 -15.18 17.87
CA SER A 278 11.11 -16.48 18.20
C SER A 278 11.33 -16.52 19.72
N PRO A 279 10.83 -17.53 20.45
CA PRO A 279 11.11 -17.64 21.87
C PRO A 279 12.62 -17.83 22.02
N TRP A 280 13.28 -16.79 22.50
CA TRP A 280 14.69 -16.85 22.82
C TRP A 280 14.86 -17.80 24.01
N THR A 281 15.47 -18.96 23.78
CA THR A 281 15.68 -20.02 24.79
C THR A 281 17.01 -19.86 25.54
N GLY A 282 17.71 -18.74 25.37
CA GLY A 282 18.93 -18.41 26.11
C GLY A 282 18.66 -17.77 27.47
N ALA A 283 19.62 -17.84 28.38
CA ALA A 283 19.59 -17.12 29.65
C ALA A 283 19.66 -15.60 29.41
N PHE A 284 18.68 -14.85 29.93
CA PHE A 284 18.61 -13.39 29.76
C PHE A 284 19.94 -12.72 30.16
N PRO A 285 20.52 -11.85 29.32
CA PRO A 285 21.69 -11.08 29.71
C PRO A 285 21.35 -10.21 30.92
N ARG A 286 22.21 -10.22 31.94
CA ARG A 286 21.97 -9.49 33.20
C ARG A 286 21.94 -7.97 33.04
N ARG A 287 22.42 -7.43 31.91
CA ARG A 287 22.45 -6.00 31.61
C ARG A 287 22.19 -5.73 30.13
N ILE A 288 21.25 -4.82 29.86
CA ILE A 288 20.98 -4.28 28.51
C ILE A 288 21.09 -2.76 28.60
N VAL A 289 21.86 -2.17 27.68
CA VAL A 289 21.98 -0.71 27.54
C VAL A 289 21.40 -0.29 26.19
N VAL A 290 20.41 0.58 26.23
CA VAL A 290 19.78 1.18 25.04
C VAL A 290 20.16 2.65 24.99
N ALA A 291 20.78 3.08 23.89
CA ALA A 291 21.13 4.47 23.63
C ALA A 291 20.32 4.98 22.43
N CYS A 292 19.46 5.98 22.65
CA CYS A 292 18.65 6.61 21.61
C CYS A 292 18.96 8.11 21.51
N ARG A 293 19.06 8.61 20.28
CA ARG A 293 18.91 10.04 19.98
C ARG A 293 17.46 10.30 19.55
N ASN A 294 16.83 11.31 20.16
CA ASN A 294 15.42 11.69 20.08
C ASN A 294 14.44 10.79 20.87
N PHE A 295 13.87 11.40 21.90
CA PHE A 295 13.14 10.80 23.00
C PHE A 295 11.77 10.14 22.71
N PRO A 296 10.93 10.57 21.73
CA PRO A 296 9.54 10.12 21.69
C PRO A 296 9.36 8.63 21.36
N ALA A 297 10.40 7.95 20.86
CA ALA A 297 10.34 6.53 20.51
C ALA A 297 10.75 5.57 21.65
N LEU A 298 11.44 6.03 22.70
CA LEU A 298 12.02 5.15 23.71
C LEU A 298 10.97 4.41 24.57
N PRO A 299 9.87 5.03 25.03
CA PRO A 299 8.82 4.32 25.77
C PRO A 299 8.11 3.26 24.92
N ILE A 300 7.93 3.53 23.62
CA ILE A 300 7.32 2.62 22.66
C ILE A 300 8.25 1.42 22.43
N LEU A 301 9.55 1.66 22.22
CA LEU A 301 10.56 0.63 22.02
C LEU A 301 10.68 -0.29 23.25
N LEU A 302 10.74 0.27 24.46
CA LEU A 302 10.81 -0.51 25.70
C LEU A 302 9.55 -1.35 25.93
N LYS A 303 8.37 -0.83 25.55
CA LYS A 303 7.09 -1.57 25.63
C LYS A 303 7.03 -2.70 24.60
N GLN A 304 7.51 -2.46 23.36
CA GLN A 304 7.60 -3.49 22.32
C GLN A 304 8.57 -4.61 22.68
N LEU A 305 9.67 -4.29 23.36
CA LEU A 305 10.63 -5.27 23.88
C LEU A 305 10.14 -5.99 25.15
N LYS A 306 8.92 -5.70 25.65
CA LYS A 306 8.34 -6.22 26.90
C LYS A 306 9.19 -5.93 28.15
N LEU A 307 9.95 -4.83 28.14
CA LEU A 307 10.89 -4.47 29.21
C LEU A 307 10.27 -3.55 30.30
N LEU A 308 8.99 -3.17 30.17
CA LEU A 308 8.26 -2.40 31.18
C LEU A 308 6.95 -3.11 31.57
N PRO A 309 6.58 -3.14 32.87
CA PRO A 309 5.24 -3.54 33.29
C PRO A 309 4.19 -2.55 32.78
N ALA A 310 2.99 -3.07 32.48
CA ALA A 310 1.92 -2.40 31.74
C ALA A 310 1.42 -1.06 32.31
N GLU A 311 1.74 -0.75 33.58
CA GLU A 311 1.21 0.42 34.31
C GLU A 311 2.27 1.51 34.59
N SER A 312 3.46 1.43 33.98
CA SER A 312 4.54 2.40 34.23
C SER A 312 4.36 3.67 33.38
N LEU A 313 3.72 4.71 33.92
CA LEU A 313 3.67 6.05 33.32
C LEU A 313 4.95 6.84 33.63
N LEU A 314 5.80 7.05 32.61
CA LEU A 314 6.95 7.95 32.69
C LEU A 314 6.52 9.36 32.25
N HIS A 315 6.42 10.30 33.20
CA HIS A 315 6.36 11.73 32.90
C HIS A 315 7.77 12.30 32.84
N CYS A 316 8.21 12.76 31.66
CA CYS A 316 9.46 13.50 31.50
C CYS A 316 9.24 14.68 30.55
N VAL A 317 9.50 15.89 31.03
CA VAL A 317 9.32 17.15 30.32
C VAL A 317 10.68 17.67 29.84
N GLY A 318 10.81 17.90 28.53
CA GLY A 318 11.70 18.85 27.85
C GLY A 318 13.22 18.77 28.08
N LEU A 319 13.98 18.30 27.07
CA LEU A 319 15.23 18.86 26.50
C LEU A 319 15.90 17.83 25.53
N PRO A 320 16.70 18.26 24.53
CA PRO A 320 17.26 17.39 23.48
C PRO A 320 18.61 16.81 23.90
N GLN A 321 18.65 15.67 24.59
CA GLN A 321 19.92 14.99 24.92
C GLN A 321 19.84 13.46 24.75
N THR A 322 21.02 12.85 24.63
CA THR A 322 21.20 11.38 24.52
C THR A 322 20.92 10.75 25.88
N VAL A 323 20.10 9.71 25.91
CA VAL A 323 19.68 9.05 27.16
C VAL A 323 20.14 7.59 27.13
N ALA A 324 20.74 7.11 28.21
CA ALA A 324 20.95 5.69 28.45
C ALA A 324 19.93 5.17 29.46
N ALA A 325 19.31 4.04 29.14
CA ALA A 325 18.54 3.25 30.10
C ALA A 325 19.33 1.98 30.42
N GLU A 326 19.61 1.75 31.70
CA GLU A 326 20.16 0.51 32.23
C GLU A 326 19.03 -0.30 32.86
N LEU A 327 18.89 -1.56 32.43
CA LEU A 327 18.01 -2.55 33.05
C LEU A 327 18.84 -3.51 33.90
N ASP A 328 18.59 -3.50 35.21
CA ASP A 328 19.13 -4.46 36.18
C ASP A 328 17.95 -5.15 36.87
N GLY A 329 17.62 -6.36 36.42
CA GLY A 329 16.44 -7.10 36.87
C GLY A 329 15.14 -6.34 36.62
N SER A 330 14.41 -5.99 37.69
CA SER A 330 13.12 -5.29 37.63
C SER A 330 13.22 -3.77 37.77
N ARG A 331 14.43 -3.19 37.70
CA ARG A 331 14.65 -1.75 37.86
C ARG A 331 15.22 -1.14 36.59
N VAL A 332 14.67 0.01 36.20
CA VAL A 332 15.18 0.83 35.09
C VAL A 332 15.85 2.06 35.67
N LYS A 333 17.15 2.24 35.39
CA LYS A 333 17.89 3.46 35.74
C LYS A 333 18.11 4.27 34.47
N ILE A 334 17.65 5.51 34.46
CA ILE A 334 17.81 6.42 33.32
C ILE A 334 18.89 7.43 33.66
N SER A 335 19.89 7.59 32.79
CA SER A 335 20.93 8.61 32.92
C SER A 335 21.06 9.42 31.65
N ASN A 336 21.21 10.73 31.84
CA ASN A 336 21.45 11.70 30.78
C ASN A 336 22.91 12.18 30.78
N ASP A 337 23.74 11.65 31.69
CA ASP A 337 25.16 11.95 31.79
C ASP A 337 25.96 11.11 30.78
N LEU A 338 26.64 11.78 29.85
CA LEU A 338 27.39 11.14 28.76
C LEU A 338 28.54 10.26 29.29
N ALA A 339 29.16 10.62 30.41
CA ALA A 339 30.21 9.80 31.02
C ALA A 339 29.63 8.47 31.54
N THR A 340 28.48 8.53 32.21
CA THR A 340 27.73 7.33 32.65
C THR A 340 27.26 6.46 31.48
N VAL A 341 26.80 7.08 30.38
CA VAL A 341 26.39 6.36 29.14
C VAL A 341 27.56 5.59 28.52
N ILE A 342 28.74 6.22 28.46
CA ILE A 342 29.96 5.62 27.90
C ILE A 342 30.47 4.49 28.80
N GLU A 343 30.37 4.63 30.12
CA GLU A 343 30.83 3.58 31.04
C GLU A 343 29.88 2.37 31.07
N ALA A 344 28.57 2.61 30.93
CA ALA A 344 27.58 1.55 30.84
C ALA A 344 27.75 0.70 29.57
N THR A 345 28.11 1.30 28.43
CA THR A 345 28.33 0.58 27.16
C THR A 345 29.61 -0.28 27.17
N LYS A 346 30.62 0.07 27.97
CA LYS A 346 31.85 -0.74 28.12
C LYS A 346 31.63 -2.03 28.91
N THR A 347 30.62 -2.07 29.79
CA THR A 347 30.43 -3.15 30.77
C THR A 347 29.19 -4.02 30.49
N SER A 348 28.48 -3.77 29.39
CA SER A 348 27.26 -4.49 28.99
C SER A 348 27.54 -5.56 27.93
N SER A 349 26.77 -6.64 27.99
CA SER A 349 26.91 -7.78 27.06
C SER A 349 26.29 -7.50 25.68
N ILE A 350 25.41 -6.49 25.59
CA ILE A 350 24.75 -6.03 24.37
C ILE A 350 24.55 -4.52 24.49
N ALA A 351 25.03 -3.78 23.49
CA ALA A 351 24.76 -2.35 23.33
C ALA A 351 23.98 -2.14 22.02
N ILE A 352 22.82 -1.47 22.09
CA ILE A 352 22.01 -1.12 20.92
C ILE A 352 22.07 0.40 20.76
N ALA A 353 22.73 0.86 19.71
CA ALA A 353 22.78 2.27 19.33
C ALA A 353 21.79 2.52 18.19
N TRP A 354 20.87 3.48 18.39
CA TRP A 354 19.88 3.86 17.38
C TRP A 354 20.07 5.33 16.99
N ASP A 355 20.51 5.57 15.76
CA ASP A 355 20.73 6.91 15.20
C ASP A 355 19.64 7.24 14.16
N CYS A 356 18.72 8.13 14.50
CA CYS A 356 17.82 8.74 13.53
C CYS A 356 18.41 10.10 13.13
N LYS A 357 19.20 10.15 12.05
CA LYS A 357 19.62 11.44 11.47
C LYS A 357 18.59 11.95 10.47
N PRO A 358 18.25 13.26 10.47
CA PRO A 358 17.71 13.93 9.29
C PRO A 358 18.78 13.95 8.20
N MET A 359 18.41 13.63 6.95
CA MET A 359 19.28 13.79 5.78
C MET A 359 19.37 15.26 5.39
N GLU A 360 20.24 16.01 6.06
CA GLU A 360 20.90 17.17 5.46
C GLU A 360 22.41 16.99 5.63
N GLU A 361 23.12 17.14 4.50
CA GLU A 361 24.59 17.09 4.33
C GLU A 361 25.32 15.75 4.45
N ARG A 362 25.63 15.15 3.28
CA ARG A 362 26.86 14.37 3.08
C ARG A 362 27.53 14.78 1.77
N ALA A 363 28.42 15.76 1.87
CA ALA A 363 29.64 15.80 1.06
C ALA A 363 30.79 15.33 1.96
N ILE A 364 31.11 14.03 1.91
CA ILE A 364 32.37 13.52 2.47
C ILE A 364 32.94 12.54 1.44
N GLN A 365 34.04 12.95 0.81
CA GLN A 365 34.94 12.10 0.04
C GLN A 365 35.43 10.96 0.94
N MET A 366 35.13 9.71 0.57
CA MET A 366 35.90 8.56 1.04
C MET A 366 36.74 8.03 -0.13
N LYS A 367 38.07 8.19 -0.01
CA LYS A 367 39.05 7.44 -0.79
C LYS A 367 38.90 5.96 -0.45
N VAL A 368 38.56 5.14 -1.43
CA VAL A 368 38.63 3.68 -1.35
C VAL A 368 39.94 3.24 -2.02
N PRO A 369 40.72 2.30 -1.45
CA PRO A 369 41.85 1.72 -2.15
C PRO A 369 41.33 0.76 -3.23
N LEU A 370 41.80 0.97 -4.46
CA LEU A 370 41.70 0.00 -5.56
C LEU A 370 42.37 -1.32 -5.16
N LEU A 371 41.60 -2.40 -5.11
CA LEU A 371 42.11 -3.77 -5.25
C LEU A 371 41.66 -4.27 -6.62
N SER A 372 42.64 -4.49 -7.50
CA SER A 372 42.44 -5.08 -8.82
C SER A 372 42.13 -6.58 -8.69
N LEU A 373 41.08 -7.02 -9.39
CA LEU A 373 40.91 -8.42 -9.76
C LEU A 373 40.97 -8.47 -11.28
N ASN A 374 42.19 -8.66 -11.79
CA ASN A 374 42.42 -9.22 -13.11
C ASN A 374 42.41 -10.75 -13.00
N ASP A 375 42.01 -11.38 -14.10
CA ASP A 375 42.28 -12.75 -14.50
C ASP A 375 41.48 -13.88 -13.86
N ALA A 376 40.37 -14.24 -14.54
CA ALA A 376 39.94 -15.63 -14.67
C ALA A 376 39.38 -15.84 -16.09
N THR A 377 40.26 -16.28 -16.98
CA THR A 377 39.95 -16.84 -18.30
C THR A 377 39.20 -18.17 -18.14
N PHE A 378 38.01 -18.28 -18.73
CA PHE A 378 37.35 -19.57 -18.95
C PHE A 378 37.65 -20.06 -20.37
N THR A 379 38.25 -21.25 -20.45
CA THR A 379 38.56 -21.98 -21.68
C THR A 379 37.30 -22.67 -22.21
N LEU A 380 37.04 -22.49 -23.51
CA LEU A 380 36.04 -23.25 -24.27
C LEU A 380 36.62 -24.63 -24.62
N GLY A 381 35.97 -25.70 -24.14
CA GLY A 381 36.18 -27.07 -24.60
C GLY A 381 34.89 -27.60 -25.21
N GLY A 382 34.91 -27.85 -26.52
CA GLY A 382 33.79 -28.43 -27.26
C GLY A 382 33.95 -29.94 -27.50
N SER A 383 32.82 -30.64 -27.51
CA SER A 383 32.48 -31.85 -28.28
C SER A 383 31.01 -32.14 -27.92
N GLY A 384 30.01 -32.02 -28.80
CA GLY A 384 29.85 -32.69 -30.07
C GLY A 384 28.88 -33.86 -29.87
N ASP A 385 27.58 -33.67 -30.17
CA ASP A 385 26.82 -34.56 -31.06
C ASP A 385 25.35 -34.13 -31.25
N THR A 386 24.87 -34.44 -32.44
CA THR A 386 23.66 -33.94 -33.12
C THR A 386 22.43 -34.83 -32.96
N THR A 387 21.22 -34.25 -32.86
CA THR A 387 20.06 -34.67 -33.68
C THR A 387 18.91 -33.63 -33.67
N PRO A 388 18.18 -33.42 -34.79
CA PRO A 388 17.23 -32.31 -34.96
C PRO A 388 15.76 -32.74 -34.81
N GLY A 389 14.94 -31.93 -34.15
CA GLY A 389 13.48 -32.12 -34.17
C GLY A 389 12.70 -31.08 -33.39
N THR A 390 11.79 -30.39 -34.10
CA THR A 390 10.69 -29.52 -33.61
C THR A 390 11.05 -28.19 -32.94
N ARG A 391 11.17 -27.13 -33.76
CA ARG A 391 10.91 -25.74 -33.33
C ARG A 391 9.41 -25.58 -33.05
N ARG A 392 9.03 -25.37 -31.79
CA ARG A 392 7.84 -24.59 -31.43
C ARG A 392 8.33 -23.19 -31.08
N GLU A 393 7.91 -22.20 -31.85
CA GLU A 393 8.05 -20.79 -31.48
C GLU A 393 7.16 -20.54 -30.26
N PHE A 394 7.79 -20.39 -29.09
CA PHE A 394 7.14 -19.79 -27.94
C PHE A 394 7.20 -18.28 -28.13
N ALA A 395 6.02 -17.65 -28.20
CA ALA A 395 5.89 -16.21 -28.10
C ALA A 395 6.55 -15.74 -26.79
N SER A 396 7.48 -14.80 -26.91
CA SER A 396 8.27 -14.29 -25.81
C SER A 396 7.39 -13.55 -24.80
N VAL A 397 7.18 -14.16 -23.64
CA VAL A 397 6.79 -13.43 -22.43
C VAL A 397 7.98 -12.57 -22.02
N SER A 398 7.78 -11.27 -21.88
CA SER A 398 8.81 -10.33 -21.43
C SER A 398 9.41 -10.81 -20.11
N SER A 399 10.70 -11.15 -20.09
CA SER A 399 11.33 -11.66 -18.87
C SER A 399 11.39 -10.56 -17.79
N PRO A 400 11.35 -10.92 -16.49
CA PRO A 400 11.48 -9.97 -15.37
C PRO A 400 12.71 -9.06 -15.45
N ALA A 401 13.79 -9.53 -16.10
CA ALA A 401 14.98 -8.73 -16.32
C ALA A 401 14.73 -7.51 -17.23
N MET A 402 13.85 -7.63 -18.24
CA MET A 402 13.54 -6.52 -19.16
C MET A 402 12.75 -5.38 -18.50
N ILE A 403 11.83 -5.69 -17.57
CA ILE A 403 11.07 -4.67 -16.86
C ILE A 403 11.99 -3.90 -15.91
N ILE A 404 12.89 -4.61 -15.21
CA ILE A 404 13.89 -4.00 -14.32
C ILE A 404 14.88 -3.13 -15.10
N ASP A 405 15.40 -3.60 -16.24
CA ASP A 405 16.31 -2.80 -17.09
C ASP A 405 15.64 -1.54 -17.64
N ARG A 406 14.37 -1.64 -18.06
CA ARG A 406 13.62 -0.47 -18.57
C ARG A 406 13.35 0.56 -17.48
N LEU A 407 13.00 0.13 -16.27
CA LEU A 407 12.80 1.04 -15.14
C LEU A 407 14.11 1.69 -14.68
N ARG A 408 15.24 0.98 -14.77
CA ARG A 408 16.58 1.51 -14.46
C ARG A 408 17.01 2.57 -15.47
N HIS A 409 16.84 2.35 -16.77
CA HIS A 409 17.18 3.35 -17.79
C HIS A 409 16.34 4.62 -17.71
N LEU A 410 15.09 4.54 -17.23
CA LEU A 410 14.25 5.72 -16.99
C LEU A 410 14.72 6.53 -15.77
N TRP A 411 15.30 5.89 -14.75
CA TRP A 411 15.85 6.57 -13.57
C TRP A 411 17.18 7.28 -13.88
N GLU A 412 17.99 6.75 -14.79
CA GLU A 412 19.27 7.35 -15.19
C GLU A 412 19.13 8.48 -16.23
N GLY A 413 17.93 8.66 -16.79
CA GLY A 413 17.63 9.67 -17.81
C GLY A 413 16.79 10.86 -17.34
N ILE A 414 16.47 10.94 -16.04
CA ILE A 414 15.82 12.08 -15.36
C ILE A 414 16.86 12.72 -14.44
#